data_AF-A0A6J6HL67-F1
#
_entry.id   AF-A0A6J6HL67-F1
#
_cell.length_a   1.000
_cell.length_b   1.000
_cell.length_c   1.000
_cell.angle_alpha   90.00
_cell.angle_beta   90.00
_cell.angle_gamma   90.00
#
_symmetry.space_group_name_H-M   'P 1'
#
loop_
_entity.id
_entity.type
_entity.pdbx_description
1 polymer ?
#
loop_
_entity_poly.entity_id
_entity_poly.type
_entity_poly.pdbx_seq_one_letter_code
_entity_poly.pdbx_strand_id
1 'polypeptide(L)'
;MPTLVGTTDGIGTGYSNTLKMVGQSQAASAAKNYAGNGLSDWYLPSYSELSQIAGFNSIFGGFLLGRAYWSSSEFNDTRARFYVFNSFGSTETKQSYYYVLAVRAF
;
A
#
# COMPACT_ATOMS: atom_id res chain seq x y z
N MET A 1 4.15 16.55 11.65
CA MET A 1 5.30 16.45 10.74
C MET A 1 5.44 15.00 10.32
N PRO A 2 5.57 14.69 9.01
CA PRO A 2 5.88 13.35 8.55
C PRO A 2 7.22 12.86 9.13
N THR A 3 7.27 11.61 9.59
CA THR A 3 8.46 10.99 10.19
C THR A 3 8.98 9.86 9.31
N LEU A 4 10.29 9.57 9.41
CA LEU A 4 10.88 8.37 8.82
C LEU A 4 10.41 7.14 9.62
N VAL A 5 9.83 6.15 8.93
CA VAL A 5 9.28 4.94 9.54
C VAL A 5 10.26 3.76 9.41
N GLY A 6 11.08 3.72 8.36
CA GLY A 6 12.04 2.64 8.13
C GLY A 6 11.36 1.37 7.59
N THR A 7 10.64 1.51 6.48
CA THR A 7 10.05 0.38 5.75
C THR A 7 11.01 -0.17 4.69
N THR A 8 10.76 -1.39 4.25
CA THR A 8 11.54 -2.05 3.19
C THR A 8 10.67 -2.26 1.95
N ASP A 9 11.26 -2.25 0.76
CA ASP A 9 10.54 -2.47 -0.50
C ASP A 9 10.93 -3.83 -1.08
N GLY A 10 10.13 -4.85 -0.77
CA GLY A 10 10.31 -6.21 -1.25
C GLY A 10 9.04 -7.03 -1.09
N ILE A 11 8.94 -8.12 -1.84
CA ILE A 11 7.81 -9.04 -1.75
C ILE A 11 7.78 -9.68 -0.36
N GLY A 12 6.60 -9.74 0.26
CA GLY A 12 6.39 -10.23 1.62
C GLY A 12 6.59 -9.18 2.71
N THR A 13 7.02 -7.95 2.37
CA THR A 13 7.32 -6.93 3.39
C THR A 13 6.11 -6.08 3.77
N GLY A 14 5.04 -6.06 2.95
CA GLY A 14 3.91 -5.15 3.13
C GLY A 14 3.23 -5.28 4.48
N TYR A 15 3.11 -6.50 5.00
CA TYR A 15 2.53 -6.75 6.32
C TYR A 15 3.35 -6.09 7.44
N SER A 16 4.66 -6.38 7.50
CA SER A 16 5.55 -5.81 8.52
C SER A 16 5.65 -4.28 8.43
N ASN A 17 5.65 -3.72 7.22
CA ASN A 17 5.63 -2.28 6.99
C ASN A 17 4.35 -1.66 7.53
N THR A 18 3.20 -2.29 7.21
CA THR A 18 1.90 -1.82 7.69
C THR A 18 1.87 -1.74 9.21
N LEU A 19 2.33 -2.78 9.92
CA LEU A 19 2.37 -2.78 11.39
C LEU A 19 3.19 -1.62 11.96
N LYS A 20 4.33 -1.27 11.35
CA LYS A 20 5.14 -0.10 11.76
C LYS A 20 4.40 1.23 11.55
N MET A 21 3.51 1.29 10.56
CA MET A 21 2.85 2.50 10.11
C MET A 21 1.47 2.73 10.75
N VAL A 22 0.85 1.73 11.38
CA VAL A 22 -0.46 1.88 12.04
C VAL A 22 -0.39 3.03 13.06
N GLY A 23 -1.36 3.94 13.01
CA GLY A 23 -1.40 5.14 13.87
C GLY A 23 -0.52 6.30 13.38
N GLN A 24 0.38 6.09 12.41
CA GLN A 24 1.19 7.14 11.77
C GLN A 24 0.74 7.43 10.33
N SER A 25 0.16 6.44 9.66
CA SER A 25 -0.37 6.55 8.29
C SER A 25 -1.85 6.18 8.25
N GLN A 26 -2.65 7.07 7.65
CA GLN A 26 -4.07 6.82 7.41
C GLN A 26 -4.28 5.64 6.44
N ALA A 27 -3.44 5.50 5.41
CA ALA A 27 -3.54 4.41 4.46
C ALA A 27 -3.27 3.04 5.13
N ALA A 28 -2.21 2.96 5.95
CA ALA A 28 -1.90 1.74 6.69
C ALA A 28 -2.98 1.40 7.71
N SER A 29 -3.48 2.41 8.43
CA SER A 29 -4.55 2.23 9.41
C SER A 29 -5.86 1.80 8.74
N ALA A 30 -6.21 2.38 7.58
CA ALA A 30 -7.37 1.99 6.80
C ALA A 30 -7.27 0.55 6.30
N ALA A 31 -6.12 0.14 5.77
CA ALA A 31 -5.89 -1.24 5.34
C ALA A 31 -5.97 -2.22 6.52
N LYS A 32 -5.40 -1.85 7.68
CA LYS A 32 -5.38 -2.73 8.85
C LYS A 32 -6.75 -2.87 9.53
N ASN A 33 -7.57 -1.82 9.49
CA ASN A 33 -8.92 -1.81 10.05
C ASN A 33 -9.98 -2.34 9.07
N TYR A 34 -9.60 -2.66 7.83
CA TYR A 34 -10.52 -3.26 6.88
C TYR A 34 -10.96 -4.64 7.38
N ALA A 35 -12.27 -4.84 7.50
CA ALA A 35 -12.87 -6.07 8.02
C ALA A 35 -13.63 -6.85 6.93
N GLY A 36 -13.14 -6.78 5.69
CA GLY A 36 -13.74 -7.50 4.56
C GLY A 36 -13.85 -8.99 4.87
N ASN A 37 -15.04 -9.55 4.66
CA ASN A 37 -15.37 -10.96 4.93
C ASN A 37 -15.11 -11.41 6.39
N GLY A 38 -15.10 -10.50 7.37
CA GLY A 38 -14.90 -10.82 8.79
C GLY A 38 -13.45 -11.14 9.16
N LEU A 39 -12.50 -10.86 8.28
CA LEU A 39 -11.07 -11.14 8.47
C LEU A 39 -10.32 -9.88 8.96
N SER A 40 -9.19 -10.08 9.65
CA SER A 40 -8.42 -9.00 10.33
C SER A 40 -6.93 -8.99 10.00
N ASP A 41 -6.47 -9.90 9.16
CA ASP A 41 -5.09 -10.07 8.70
C ASP A 41 -4.73 -9.16 7.51
N TRP A 42 -5.60 -8.21 7.17
CA TRP A 42 -5.40 -7.25 6.09
C TRP A 42 -4.24 -6.29 6.35
N TYR A 43 -3.54 -5.93 5.28
CA TYR A 43 -2.42 -5.00 5.30
C TYR A 43 -2.32 -4.17 4.02
N LEU A 44 -1.53 -3.09 4.10
CA LEU A 44 -1.18 -2.26 2.96
C LEU A 44 0.04 -2.87 2.24
N PRO A 45 -0.09 -3.30 0.98
CA PRO A 45 1.01 -3.94 0.24
C PRO A 45 2.17 -2.97 0.05
N SER A 46 3.39 -3.51 0.00
CA SER A 46 4.60 -2.80 -0.44
C SER A 46 4.50 -2.43 -1.92
N TYR A 47 5.37 -1.53 -2.36
CA TYR A 47 5.40 -1.10 -3.75
C TYR A 47 5.67 -2.27 -4.70
N SER A 48 6.60 -3.15 -4.33
CA SER A 48 6.90 -4.37 -5.06
C SER A 48 5.70 -5.34 -5.10
N GLU A 49 4.92 -5.48 -4.04
CA GLU A 49 3.71 -6.32 -4.05
C GLU A 49 2.62 -5.72 -4.94
N LEU A 50 2.40 -4.39 -4.88
CA LEU A 50 1.44 -3.72 -5.76
C LEU A 50 1.81 -3.87 -7.24
N SER A 51 3.09 -3.78 -7.59
CA SER A 51 3.51 -3.95 -8.97
C SER A 51 3.26 -5.36 -9.49
N GLN A 52 3.41 -6.39 -8.64
CA GLN A 52 3.03 -7.76 -8.99
C GLN A 52 1.52 -7.93 -9.13
N ILE A 53 0.74 -7.40 -8.19
CA ILE A 53 -0.73 -7.44 -8.26
C ILE A 53 -1.23 -6.79 -9.55
N ALA A 54 -0.61 -5.69 -9.97
CA ALA A 54 -0.94 -5.02 -11.23
C ALA A 54 -0.82 -5.95 -12.45
N GLY A 55 0.15 -6.85 -12.44
CA GLY A 55 0.35 -7.86 -13.48
C GLY A 55 -0.77 -8.89 -13.57
N PHE A 56 -1.55 -9.06 -12.50
CA PHE A 56 -2.67 -10.00 -12.41
C PHE A 56 -4.04 -9.32 -12.45
N ASN A 57 -4.12 -8.05 -12.87
CA ASN A 57 -5.39 -7.31 -12.90
C ASN A 57 -6.48 -8.00 -13.75
N SER A 58 -6.11 -8.72 -14.81
CA SER A 58 -7.04 -9.51 -15.63
C SER A 58 -7.68 -10.69 -14.90
N ILE A 59 -7.09 -11.12 -13.78
CA ILE A 59 -7.55 -12.26 -12.96
C ILE A 59 -8.41 -11.78 -11.80
N PHE A 60 -7.95 -10.77 -11.06
CA PHE A 60 -8.62 -10.32 -9.84
C PHE A 60 -9.81 -9.39 -10.10
N GLY A 61 -9.79 -8.63 -11.20
CA GLY A 61 -10.80 -7.62 -11.51
C GLY A 61 -10.97 -6.58 -10.40
N GLY A 62 -11.84 -5.58 -10.61
CA GLY A 62 -12.22 -4.64 -9.55
C GLY A 62 -11.20 -3.56 -9.17
N PHE A 63 -10.01 -3.55 -9.77
CA PHE A 63 -9.07 -2.44 -9.57
C PHE A 63 -9.37 -1.25 -10.50
N LEU A 64 -9.25 -0.03 -9.98
CA LEU A 64 -9.44 1.19 -10.74
C LEU A 64 -8.18 1.49 -11.56
N LEU A 65 -8.23 1.18 -12.85
CA LEU A 65 -7.15 1.47 -13.78
C LEU A 65 -6.87 2.98 -13.87
N GLY A 66 -5.59 3.34 -14.02
CA GLY A 66 -5.19 4.75 -14.09
C GLY A 66 -5.43 5.53 -12.79
N ARG A 67 -5.57 4.85 -11.64
CA ARG A 67 -5.60 5.47 -10.31
C ARG A 67 -4.38 5.08 -9.50
N ALA A 68 -3.91 6.02 -8.68
CA ALA A 68 -2.80 5.81 -7.78
C ALA A 68 -3.26 5.11 -6.49
N TYR A 69 -2.50 4.10 -6.09
CA TYR A 69 -2.68 3.34 -4.87
C TYR A 69 -1.46 3.53 -3.97
N TRP A 70 -1.71 3.91 -2.72
CA TRP A 70 -0.65 3.97 -1.73
C TRP A 70 -0.06 2.57 -1.48
N SER A 71 1.27 2.53 -1.36
CA SER A 71 1.98 1.36 -0.85
C SER A 71 2.46 1.61 0.59
N SER A 72 2.86 0.54 1.29
CA SER A 72 3.55 0.63 2.58
C SER A 72 5.06 0.90 2.44
N SER A 73 5.56 1.14 1.23
CA SER A 73 6.96 1.48 0.97
C SER A 73 7.18 2.99 1.11
N GLU A 74 8.07 3.34 2.02
CA GLU A 74 8.52 4.71 2.27
C GLU A 74 9.61 5.07 1.26
N PHE A 75 9.71 6.36 0.92
CA PHE A 75 10.84 6.88 0.19
C PHE A 75 11.77 7.67 1.10
N ASN A 76 11.20 8.58 1.88
CA ASN A 76 11.88 9.34 2.92
C ASN A 76 10.88 9.80 3.99
N ASP A 77 11.32 10.69 4.88
CA ASP A 77 10.50 11.27 5.94
C ASP A 77 9.22 11.95 5.42
N THR A 78 9.26 12.61 4.26
CA THR A 78 8.16 13.40 3.70
C THR A 78 7.37 12.72 2.58
N ARG A 79 7.93 11.71 1.91
CA ARG A 79 7.36 11.06 0.72
C ARG A 79 7.25 9.54 0.87
N ALA A 80 6.21 8.97 0.29
CA ALA A 80 5.97 7.53 0.20
C ALA A 80 5.80 7.11 -1.27
N ARG A 81 5.88 5.81 -1.54
CA ARG A 81 5.69 5.26 -2.89
C ARG A 81 4.23 4.92 -3.13
N PHE A 82 3.75 5.20 -4.33
CA PHE A 82 2.46 4.79 -4.84
C PHE A 82 2.63 4.02 -6.16
N TYR A 83 1.64 3.21 -6.52
CA TYR A 83 1.62 2.52 -7.81
C TYR A 83 0.32 2.83 -8.57
N VAL A 84 0.40 2.98 -9.90
CA VAL A 84 -0.76 3.12 -10.78
C VAL A 84 -0.89 1.87 -11.63
N PHE A 85 -2.00 1.14 -11.46
CA PHE A 85 -2.28 -0.04 -12.28
C PHE A 85 -2.47 0.34 -13.73
N ASN A 86 -1.78 -0.37 -14.63
CA ASN A 86 -1.60 -0.12 -16.08
C ASN A 86 -0.60 0.97 -16.50
N SER A 87 0.11 1.56 -15.54
CA SER A 87 1.13 2.56 -15.80
C SER A 87 2.37 2.24 -14.95
N PHE A 88 2.92 3.23 -14.26
CA PHE A 88 4.06 3.08 -13.37
C PHE A 88 3.79 3.78 -12.05
N GLY A 89 4.57 3.40 -11.03
CA GLY A 89 4.55 4.07 -9.75
C GLY A 89 5.63 5.14 -9.62
N SER A 90 5.49 5.96 -8.58
CA SER A 90 6.45 7.02 -8.24
C SER A 90 6.34 7.33 -6.74
N THR A 91 6.92 8.45 -6.33
CA THR A 91 6.87 8.93 -4.94
C THR A 91 6.02 10.20 -4.86
N GLU A 92 5.25 10.31 -3.80
CA GLU A 92 4.46 11.51 -3.51
C GLU A 92 4.51 11.83 -2.02
N THR A 93 4.23 13.08 -1.68
CA THR A 93 4.06 13.60 -0.34
C THR A 93 3.08 12.74 0.46
N LYS A 94 3.44 12.35 1.68
CA LYS A 94 2.63 11.48 2.56
C LYS A 94 1.25 12.04 2.91
N GLN A 95 1.01 13.33 2.64
CA GLN A 95 -0.25 14.02 2.87
C GLN A 95 -1.22 13.94 1.69
N SER A 96 -0.79 13.42 0.53
CA SER A 96 -1.64 13.30 -0.65
C SER A 96 -2.68 12.18 -0.52
N TYR A 97 -3.83 12.37 -1.15
CA TYR A 97 -4.95 11.44 -1.12
C TYR A 97 -4.91 10.49 -2.30
N TYR A 98 -4.62 9.22 -2.04
CA TYR A 98 -4.66 8.13 -3.01
C TYR A 98 -5.45 6.94 -2.47
N TYR A 99 -5.78 6.02 -3.38
CA TYR A 99 -6.56 4.83 -3.04
C TYR A 99 -5.77 3.88 -2.14
N VAL A 100 -6.50 3.11 -1.36
CA VAL A 100 -5.95 2.08 -0.49
C VAL A 100 -6.44 0.74 -1.01
N LEU A 101 -5.51 -0.16 -1.31
CA LEU A 101 -5.81 -1.55 -1.59
C LEU A 101 -5.39 -2.39 -0.39
N ALA A 102 -6.36 -2.90 0.37
CA ALA A 102 -6.08 -3.84 1.44
C ALA A 102 -5.91 -5.24 0.85
N VAL A 103 -4.81 -5.92 1.20
CA VAL A 103 -4.54 -7.31 0.80
C VAL A 103 -4.29 -8.19 2.01
N ARG A 104 -4.37 -9.51 1.85
CA ARG A 104 -4.06 -10.50 2.88
C ARG A 104 -3.16 -11.60 2.32
N ALA A 105 -2.35 -12.19 3.17
CA ALA A 105 -1.53 -13.36 2.86
C ALA A 105 -2.13 -14.58 3.57
N PHE A 106 -1.98 -15.76 2.98
CA PHE A 106 -2.47 -17.03 3.51
C PHE A 106 -1.32 -18.03 3.68
#